data_AF-A0A529ZPB4-F1
#
_entry.id   AF-A0A529ZPB4-F1
#
_cell.length_a   1.000
_cell.length_b   1.000
_cell.length_c   1.000
_cell.angle_alpha   90.00
_cell.angle_beta   90.00
_cell.angle_gamma   90.00
#
_symmetry.space_group_name_H-M   'P 1'
#
loop_
_entity.id
_entity.type
_entity.pdbx_description
1 polymer ?
#
loop_
_entity_poly.entity_id
_entity_poly.type
_entity_poly.pdbx_seq_one_letter_code
_entity_poly.pdbx_strand_id
1 'polypeptide(L)' 'MLDFAYDVQPNSRLSCQIKVRDALDGLVVRVPERQG' A
#
# COMPACT_ATOMS: atom_id res chain seq x y z
N MET A 1 9.74 -3.09 -6.50
CA MET A 1 10.24 -2.16 -5.45
C MET A 1 9.39 -0.90 -5.49
N LEU A 2 9.24 -0.19 -4.37
CA LEU A 2 8.41 1.03 -4.31
C LEU A 2 8.89 2.10 -5.31
N ASP A 3 10.18 2.06 -5.67
CA ASP A 3 10.82 2.93 -6.67
C ASP A 3 10.23 2.81 -8.09
N PHE A 4 9.44 1.76 -8.38
CA PHE A 4 8.75 1.57 -9.66
C PHE A 4 7.24 1.84 -9.58
N ALA A 5 6.74 2.20 -8.40
CA ALA A 5 5.32 2.48 -8.23
C ALA A 5 4.97 3.86 -8.79
N TYR A 6 3.77 3.98 -9.34
CA TYR A 6 3.25 5.24 -9.86
C TYR A 6 2.82 6.16 -8.70
N ASP A 7 3.15 7.46 -8.80
CA ASP A 7 2.74 8.51 -7.86
C ASP A 7 2.94 8.14 -6.37
N VAL A 8 4.19 7.85 -5.99
CA VAL A 8 4.54 7.45 -4.62
C VAL A 8 4.32 8.59 -3.64
N GLN A 9 3.55 8.32 -2.58
CA GLN A 9 3.27 9.24 -1.48
C GLN A 9 3.95 8.77 -0.18
N PRO A 10 4.12 9.63 0.84
CA PRO A 10 4.78 9.24 2.10
C PRO A 10 4.13 8.03 2.82
N ASN A 11 2.83 7.81 2.62
CA ASN A 11 2.08 6.69 3.17
C ASN A 11 1.99 5.47 2.23
N SER A 12 2.54 5.52 1.01
CA SER A 12 2.51 4.39 0.07
C SER A 12 3.28 3.19 0.62
N ARG A 13 2.73 1.98 0.43
CA ARG A 13 3.32 0.71 0.85
C ARG A 13 3.07 -0.35 -0.22
N LEU A 14 3.96 -1.32 -0.35
CA LEU A 14 3.71 -2.53 -1.14
C LEU A 14 2.76 -3.43 -0.34
N SER A 15 1.56 -3.69 -0.86
CA SER A 15 0.52 -4.44 -0.15
C SER A 15 0.99 -5.84 0.27
N CYS A 16 1.80 -6.51 -0.55
CA CYS A 16 2.37 -7.83 -0.25
C CYS A 16 3.30 -7.83 0.97
N GLN A 17 3.79 -6.67 1.41
CA GLN A 17 4.60 -6.53 2.62
C GLN A 17 3.75 -6.23 3.87
N ILE A 18 2.45 -5.98 3.72
CA ILE A 18 1.52 -5.75 4.83
C ILE A 18 0.97 -7.11 5.27
N LYS A 19 1.45 -7.61 6.41
CA LYS A 19 0.90 -8.82 7.04
C LYS A 19 -0.35 -8.44 7.83
N VAL A 20 -1.49 -9.02 7.45
CA VAL A 20 -2.77 -8.81 8.16
C VAL A 20 -2.70 -9.41 9.57
N ARG A 21 -3.14 -8.64 10.56
CA ARG A 21 -3.16 -8.97 12.00
C ARG A 21 -4.36 -8.29 12.63
N ASP A 22 -4.80 -8.75 13.81
CA ASP A 22 -5.95 -8.17 14.52
C ASP A 22 -5.82 -6.66 14.79
N ALA A 23 -4.59 -6.18 15.02
CA ALA A 23 -4.31 -4.75 15.19
C ALA A 23 -4.60 -3.89 13.94
N LEU A 24 -4.88 -4.53 12.79
CA LEU A 24 -5.26 -3.88 11.53
C LEU A 24 -6.75 -4.01 11.23
N ASP A 25 -7.57 -4.44 12.18
CA ASP A 25 -9.02 -4.44 12.01
C ASP A 25 -9.53 -3.01 11.71
N GLY A 26 -10.31 -2.86 10.65
CA GLY A 26 -10.74 -1.57 10.12
C GLY A 26 -9.72 -0.81 9.27
N LEU A 27 -8.57 -1.40 8.91
CA LEU A 27 -7.60 -0.76 8.01
C LEU A 27 -8.23 -0.44 6.64
N VAL A 28 -8.19 0.84 6.27
CA VAL A 28 -8.58 1.31 4.93
C VAL A 28 -7.34 1.74 4.16
N VAL A 29 -7.23 1.26 2.92
CA VAL A 29 -6.17 1.66 1.99
C VAL A 29 -6.79 2.27 0.73
N ARG A 30 -6.04 3.13 0.05
CA ARG A 30 -6.42 3.72 -1.25
C ARG A 30 -5.52 3.11 -2.32
N VAL A 31 -6.14 2.60 -3.38
CA VAL A 31 -5.43 2.03 -4.54
C VAL A 31 -5.12 3.17 -5.51
N PRO A 32 -3.88 3.26 -6.04
CA PRO A 32 -3.54 4.27 -7.05
C PRO A 32 -4.30 4.04 -8.36
N GLU A 33 -4.40 5.08 -9.19
CA GLU A 33 -5.11 5.03 -10.48
C GLU A 33 -4.49 4.06 -11.49
N ARG A 34 -3.19 3.78 -11.35
CA ARG A 34 -2.44 2.86 -12.21
C ARG A 34 -1.46 2.03 -11.39
N GLN A 35 -1.35 0.75 -11.75
CA GLN A 35 -0.31 -0.15 -11.26
C GLN A 35 0.80 -0.29 -12.30
N GLY A 36 2.02 -0.55 -11.83
CA GLY A 36 3.19 -0.78 -12.69
C GLY A 36 3.13 -2.13 -13.39
#